data_AF-A0A166I6I2-F1
#
_entry.id   AF-A0A166I6I2-F1
#
_cell.length_a   1.000
_cell.length_b   1.000
_cell.length_c   1.000
_cell.angle_alpha   90.00
_cell.angle_beta   90.00
_cell.angle_gamma   90.00
#
_symmetry.space_group_name_H-M   'P 1'
#
loop_
_entity.id
_entity.type
_entity.pdbx_description
1 polymer ?
#
loop_
_entity_poly.entity_id
_entity_poly.type
_entity_poly.pdbx_seq_one_letter_code
_entity_poly.pdbx_strand_id
1 'polypeptide(L)' 'VHRSLLHHFKNMGKVHGSLARAGKVKSQTPKVEPQADKKKTPKGRAKKRILYNRRFVNVTTLPGGKRRM' A
#
# COMPACT_ATOMS: atom_id res chain seq x y z
N VAL A 1 36.20 -48.33 20.18
CA VAL A 1 36.70 -46.95 20.43
C VAL A 1 35.49 -46.03 20.43
N HIS A 2 34.94 -45.78 21.62
CA HIS A 2 33.82 -44.87 21.86
C HIS A 2 34.31 -43.43 21.72
N ARG A 3 33.71 -42.63 20.82
CA ARG A 3 33.51 -41.17 20.96
C ARG A 3 32.89 -40.61 19.67
N SER A 4 31.66 -40.06 19.72
CA SER A 4 31.42 -38.61 19.90
C SER A 4 31.54 -37.87 18.55
N LEU A 5 30.50 -37.33 17.92
CA LEU A 5 29.36 -36.59 18.46
C LEU A 5 28.17 -36.64 17.49
N LEU A 6 27.06 -37.12 18.02
CA LEU A 6 25.73 -36.68 17.64
C LEU A 6 25.59 -35.17 17.94
N HIS A 7 24.91 -34.46 17.05
CA HIS A 7 24.25 -33.15 17.25
C HIS A 7 25.11 -31.93 17.61
N HIS A 8 25.43 -31.14 16.58
CA HIS A 8 25.53 -29.68 16.70
C HIS A 8 24.53 -28.96 15.78
N PHE A 9 23.31 -29.49 15.66
CA PHE A 9 22.16 -28.73 15.14
C PHE A 9 21.54 -27.93 16.29
N LYS A 10 22.29 -26.92 16.74
CA LYS A 10 21.87 -25.99 17.77
C LYS A 10 20.82 -25.04 17.15
N ASN A 11 19.57 -25.19 17.60
CA ASN A 11 18.45 -24.25 17.47
C ASN A 11 17.66 -24.23 16.15
N MET A 12 16.93 -25.31 15.82
CA MET A 12 15.76 -25.20 14.93
C MET A 12 14.49 -25.00 15.76
N GLY A 13 14.25 -23.76 16.19
CA GLY A 13 12.97 -23.36 16.76
C GLY A 13 11.82 -23.58 15.76
N LYS A 14 10.59 -23.66 16.26
CA LYS A 14 9.36 -23.85 15.46
C LYS A 14 9.19 -22.71 14.44
N VAL A 15 9.60 -22.94 13.20
CA VAL A 15 9.41 -21.99 12.10
C VAL A 15 7.95 -22.04 11.64
N HIS A 16 7.25 -20.91 11.72
CA HIS A 16 5.86 -20.83 11.27
C HIS A 16 5.78 -20.30 9.83
N GLY A 17 5.25 -21.13 8.93
CA GLY A 17 4.93 -20.79 7.55
C GLY A 17 6.05 -21.07 6.53
N SER A 18 5.66 -21.59 5.37
CA SER A 18 6.55 -21.80 4.22
C SER A 18 6.69 -20.51 3.39
N LEU A 19 7.90 -20.22 2.91
CA LEU A 19 8.17 -19.09 1.99
C LEU A 19 7.51 -19.25 0.61
N ALA A 20 6.99 -20.43 0.29
CA ALA A 20 6.38 -20.76 -1.01
C ALA A 20 5.22 -19.85 -1.46
N ARG A 21 4.62 -19.06 -0.54
CA ARG A 21 3.52 -18.14 -0.84
C ARG A 21 3.94 -16.67 -0.93
N ALA A 22 5.22 -16.37 -0.76
CA ALA A 22 5.71 -15.00 -0.85
C ALA A 22 5.47 -14.43 -2.25
N GLY A 23 4.93 -13.21 -2.34
CA GLY A 23 4.74 -12.51 -3.61
C GLY A 23 3.57 -12.99 -4.49
N LYS A 24 2.89 -14.10 -4.17
CA LYS A 24 1.78 -14.70 -4.97
C LYS A 24 0.77 -13.66 -5.46
N VAL A 25 0.34 -12.77 -4.58
CA VAL A 25 -0.72 -11.80 -4.89
C VAL A 25 -0.24 -10.74 -5.89
N LYS A 26 1.00 -10.25 -5.75
CA LYS A 26 1.54 -9.20 -6.62
C LYS A 26 1.81 -9.70 -8.04
N SER A 27 2.20 -10.96 -8.19
CA SER A 27 2.41 -11.58 -9.52
C SER A 27 1.09 -11.99 -10.19
N GLN A 28 0.07 -12.35 -9.41
CA GLN A 28 -1.25 -12.72 -9.95
C GLN A 28 -2.02 -11.49 -10.46
N THR A 29 -1.84 -10.32 -9.88
CA THR A 29 -2.55 -9.11 -10.33
C THR A 29 -2.04 -8.62 -11.68
N PRO A 30 -2.93 -8.24 -12.63
CA PRO A 30 -2.51 -7.69 -13.91
C PRO A 30 -1.71 -6.40 -13.71
N LYS A 31 -0.60 -6.27 -14.44
CA LYS A 31 0.24 -5.08 -14.39
C LYS A 31 -0.45 -3.95 -15.16
N VAL A 32 -0.95 -2.95 -14.43
CA VAL A 32 -1.52 -1.73 -15.02
C VAL A 32 -0.42 -0.68 -15.11
N GLU A 33 -0.15 -0.21 -16.33
CA GLU A 33 0.77 0.90 -16.57
C GLU A 33 0.16 2.23 -16.09
N PRO A 34 1.00 3.18 -15.62
CA PRO A 34 0.52 4.52 -15.31
C PRO A 34 -0.12 5.15 -16.55
N GLN A 35 -1.33 5.69 -16.40
CA GLN A 35 -2.00 6.43 -17.48
C GLN A 35 -1.12 7.60 -17.94
N ALA A 36 -0.72 7.58 -19.22
CA ALA A 36 0.20 8.54 -19.82
C ALA A 36 -0.35 9.98 -19.84
N ASP A 37 -1.67 10.14 -19.98
CA ASP A 37 -2.29 11.44 -20.29
C ASP A 37 -2.77 12.24 -19.07
N LYS A 38 -2.27 11.92 -17.86
CA LYS A 38 -2.65 12.69 -16.67
C LYS A 38 -2.00 14.07 -16.68
N LYS A 39 -2.82 15.09 -16.90
CA LYS A 39 -2.42 16.50 -16.73
C LYS A 39 -1.76 16.69 -15.37
N LYS A 40 -0.61 17.37 -15.36
CA LYS A 40 0.13 17.67 -14.13
C LYS A 40 -0.76 18.46 -13.17
N THR A 41 -0.96 17.94 -11.96
CA THR A 41 -1.63 18.72 -10.91
C THR A 41 -0.72 19.89 -10.52
N PRO A 42 -1.22 21.14 -10.47
CA PRO A 42 -0.42 22.27 -10.00
C PRO A 42 0.04 22.03 -8.56
N LYS A 43 1.16 22.64 -8.17
CA LYS A 43 1.77 22.48 -6.84
C LYS A 43 1.59 23.75 -5.99
N GLY A 44 1.83 23.63 -4.68
CA GLY A 44 1.80 24.75 -3.74
C GLY A 44 0.44 25.46 -3.63
N ARG A 45 0.46 26.79 -3.68
CA ARG A 45 -0.70 27.67 -3.47
C ARG A 45 -1.83 27.42 -4.47
N ALA A 46 -1.50 27.20 -5.74
CA ALA A 46 -2.48 26.93 -6.78
C ALA A 46 -3.30 25.66 -6.48
N LYS A 47 -2.66 24.59 -5.99
CA LYS A 47 -3.36 23.37 -5.56
C LYS A 47 -4.29 23.63 -4.39
N LYS A 48 -3.85 24.43 -3.41
CA LYS A 48 -4.66 24.77 -2.23
C LYS A 48 -5.91 25.57 -2.61
N ARG A 49 -5.81 26.52 -3.54
CA ARG A 49 -6.98 27.25 -4.08
C ARG A 49 -7.99 26.32 -4.76
N ILE A 50 -7.53 25.40 -5.61
CA ILE A 50 -8.39 24.42 -6.28
C ILE A 50 -9.09 23.52 -5.26
N LEU A 51 -8.37 23.04 -4.24
CA LEU A 51 -8.93 22.20 -3.18
C LEU A 51 -9.98 22.95 -2.34
N TYR A 52 -9.72 24.21 -1.97
CA TYR A 52 -10.67 25.02 -1.23
C TYR A 52 -11.96 25.21 -2.03
N ASN A 53 -11.85 25.63 -3.30
CA ASN A 53 -13.01 25.82 -4.16
C ASN A 53 -13.81 24.53 -4.33
N ARG A 54 -13.14 23.38 -4.56
CA ARG A 54 -13.80 22.06 -4.68
C ARG A 54 -14.44 21.55 -3.39
N ARG A 55 -13.98 21.98 -2.22
CA ARG A 55 -14.46 21.45 -0.94
C ARG A 55 -15.58 22.31 -0.34
N PHE A 56 -15.50 23.62 -0.53
CA PHE A 56 -16.30 24.57 0.25
C PHE A 56 -17.09 25.56 -0.62
N VAL A 57 -16.54 26.01 -1.75
CA VAL A 57 -17.20 27.05 -2.56
C VAL A 57 -18.18 26.45 -3.56
N ASN A 58 -17.75 25.40 -4.27
CA ASN A 58 -18.53 24.81 -5.36
C ASN A 58 -19.41 23.63 -4.91
N VAL A 59 -19.51 23.36 -3.60
CA VAL A 59 -20.29 22.25 -3.07
C VAL A 59 -21.38 22.80 -2.15
N THR A 60 -22.62 22.76 -2.61
CA THR A 60 -23.81 22.96 -1.79
C THR A 60 -24.10 21.67 -1.03
N THR A 61 -23.59 21.56 0.20
CA THR A 61 -24.09 20.54 1.14
C THR A 61 -25.36 21.06 1.78
N LEU A 62 -26.45 20.29 1.69
CA LEU A 62 -27.66 20.52 2.51
C LEU A 62 -27.26 20.66 3.99
N PRO A 63 -27.96 21.48 4.79
CA PRO A 63 -27.68 21.57 6.22
C PRO A 63 -27.74 20.16 6.84
N GLY A 64 -26.65 19.75 7.49
CA GLY A 64 -26.48 18.40 8.07
C GLY A 64 -25.79 17.36 7.18
N GLY A 65 -25.54 17.66 5.90
CA GLY A 65 -24.87 16.73 4.97
C GLY A 65 -23.35 16.76 5.06
N LYS A 66 -22.72 15.71 5.61
CA LYS A 66 -21.25 15.57 5.62
C LYS A 66 -20.73 15.12 4.25
N ARG A 67 -19.88 15.94 3.61
CA ARG A 67 -19.30 15.67 2.28
C ARG A 67 -18.48 14.37 2.27
N ARG A 68 -18.86 13.39 1.43
CA ARG A 68 -18.01 12.21 1.14
C ARG A 68 -16.92 12.62 0.14
N MET A 69 -15.65 12.43 0.52
CA MET A 69 -14.47 12.84 -0.27
C MET A 69 -13.93 11.69 -1.10
#